data_AF-A0A952DQP0-F1
#
_entry.id   AF-A0A952DQP0-F1
#
_cell.length_a   1.000
_cell.length_b   1.000
_cell.length_c   1.000
_cell.angle_alpha   90.00
_cell.angle_beta   90.00
_cell.angle_gamma   90.00
#
_symmetry.space_group_name_H-M   'P 1'
#
loop_
_entity.id
_entity.type
_entity.pdbx_description
1 polymer ?
#
loop_
_entity_poly.entity_id
_entity_poly.type
_entity_poly.pdbx_seq_one_letter_code
_entity_poly.pdbx_strand_id
1 'polypeptide(L)'
;KVVPILLLANMFLGIYYNLSIWYKLGNKTIAGAYITVIGAVVTLTINYFFIPYFSYMACAWATFSCYGIMMLISYFWGQKEYPIPYEWKKLSAYIIIVVALFFVHTFLSHWYNTYWFNLLSATFLILIFAFIIFIQEKKEWKNFPLLRIWIK
;
A
#
# COMPACT_ATOMS: atom_id res chain seq x y z
N LYS A 1 16.28 -8.84 0.20
CA LYS A 1 15.25 -9.68 0.87
C LYS A 1 14.29 -8.86 1.75
N VAL A 2 14.75 -7.87 2.52
CA VAL A 2 13.88 -6.99 3.34
C VAL A 2 13.16 -5.89 2.57
N VAL A 3 13.73 -5.41 1.46
CA VAL A 3 13.19 -4.29 0.66
C VAL A 3 11.72 -4.48 0.25
N PRO A 4 11.26 -5.64 -0.24
CA PRO A 4 9.86 -5.82 -0.63
C PRO A 4 8.88 -5.65 0.53
N ILE A 5 9.21 -6.16 1.73
CA ILE A 5 8.38 -6.01 2.93
C ILE A 5 8.27 -4.53 3.30
N LEU A 6 9.38 -3.80 3.24
CA LEU A 6 9.42 -2.38 3.55
C LEU A 6 8.61 -1.53 2.54
N LEU A 7 8.69 -1.88 1.25
CA LEU A 7 7.90 -1.21 0.21
C LEU A 7 6.40 -1.46 0.40
N LEU A 8 6.01 -2.67 0.76
CA LEU A 8 4.62 -3.00 1.07
C LEU A 8 4.14 -2.24 2.33
N ALA A 9 4.98 -2.12 3.35
CA ALA A 9 4.70 -1.28 4.51
C ALA A 9 4.48 0.19 4.10
N ASN A 10 5.34 0.75 3.25
CA ASN A 10 5.20 2.12 2.74
C ASN A 10 3.91 2.32 1.92
N MET A 11 3.44 1.28 1.21
CA MET A 11 2.14 1.34 0.53
C MET A 11 0.99 1.47 1.54
N PHE A 12 1.01 0.71 2.64
CA PHE A 12 0.02 0.88 3.71
C PHE A 12 0.08 2.25 4.37
N LEU A 13 1.29 2.79 4.54
CA LEU A 13 1.48 4.15 5.01
C LEU A 13 0.82 5.18 4.07
N GLY A 14 0.96 5.00 2.75
CA GLY A 14 0.29 5.86 1.75
C GLY A 14 -1.23 5.82 1.86
N ILE A 15 -1.80 4.61 2.05
CA ILE A 15 -3.25 4.45 2.29
C ILE A 15 -3.65 5.14 3.59
N TYR A 16 -2.89 4.93 4.68
CA TYR A 16 -3.13 5.58 5.95
C TYR A 16 -3.10 7.11 5.84
N TYR A 17 -2.16 7.69 5.10
CA TYR A 17 -2.12 9.13 4.88
C TYR A 17 -3.39 9.65 4.20
N ASN A 18 -3.90 8.94 3.19
CA ASN A 18 -5.15 9.30 2.52
C ASN A 18 -6.33 9.24 3.51
N LEU A 19 -6.43 8.17 4.28
CA LEU A 19 -7.48 8.03 5.29
C LEU A 19 -7.34 9.08 6.40
N SER A 20 -6.13 9.46 6.78
CA SER A 20 -5.88 10.39 7.88
C SER A 20 -6.43 11.82 7.66
N ILE A 21 -6.89 12.11 6.46
CA ILE A 21 -7.54 13.36 6.10
C ILE A 21 -8.81 13.60 6.93
N TRP A 22 -9.55 12.55 7.32
CA TRP A 22 -10.79 12.72 8.07
C TRP A 22 -10.57 13.34 9.47
N TYR A 23 -9.51 12.95 10.19
CA TYR A 23 -9.21 13.51 11.52
C TYR A 23 -8.88 15.00 11.44
N LYS A 24 -8.22 15.40 10.34
CA LYS A 24 -7.80 16.79 10.11
C LYS A 24 -8.98 17.67 9.75
N LEU A 25 -9.90 17.19 8.91
CA LEU A 25 -11.13 17.92 8.57
C LEU A 25 -12.10 18.03 9.75
N GLY A 26 -12.17 17.01 10.61
CA GLY A 26 -13.04 17.00 11.79
C GLY A 26 -12.50 17.72 13.02
N ASN A 27 -11.32 18.36 12.97
CA ASN A 27 -10.60 18.90 14.14
C ASN A 27 -10.44 17.91 15.31
N LYS A 28 -10.47 16.59 15.03
CA LYS A 28 -10.34 15.52 16.04
C LYS A 28 -8.89 15.03 16.13
N THR A 29 -7.98 15.91 16.55
CA THR A 29 -6.53 15.61 16.66
C THR A 29 -6.24 14.47 17.64
N ILE A 30 -7.06 14.35 18.69
CA ILE A 30 -6.94 13.31 19.73
C ILE A 30 -7.11 11.90 19.13
N ALA A 31 -8.00 11.72 18.15
CA ALA A 31 -8.18 10.42 17.51
C ALA A 31 -6.93 10.00 16.72
N GLY A 32 -6.27 10.95 16.05
CA GLY A 32 -4.97 10.71 15.42
C GLY A 32 -3.88 10.34 16.44
N ALA A 33 -3.87 11.00 17.60
CA ALA A 33 -2.93 10.69 18.68
C ALA A 33 -3.12 9.28 19.25
N TYR A 34 -4.36 8.81 19.40
CA TYR A 34 -4.61 7.42 19.83
C TYR A 34 -4.04 6.40 18.84
N ILE A 35 -4.18 6.65 17.54
CA ILE A 35 -3.68 5.72 16.51
C ILE A 35 -2.16 5.68 16.48
N THR A 36 -1.50 6.83 16.63
CA THR A 36 -0.03 6.88 16.69
C THR A 36 0.50 6.20 17.94
N VAL A 37 -0.14 6.38 19.09
CA VAL A 37 0.23 5.69 20.35
C VAL A 37 0.07 4.18 20.21
N ILE A 38 -1.05 3.70 19.65
CA ILE A 38 -1.28 2.27 19.42
C ILE A 38 -0.19 1.70 18.50
N GLY A 39 0.14 2.38 17.40
CA GLY A 39 1.18 1.90 16.50
C GLY A 39 2.57 1.93 17.14
N ALA A 40 2.89 2.91 17.99
CA ALA A 40 4.14 2.92 18.74
C ALA A 40 4.24 1.72 19.70
N VAL A 41 3.15 1.40 20.42
CA VAL A 41 3.08 0.21 21.30
C VAL A 41 3.28 -1.07 20.49
N VAL A 42 2.64 -1.19 19.33
CA VAL A 42 2.81 -2.33 18.42
C VAL A 42 4.26 -2.46 17.96
N THR A 43 4.88 -1.37 17.52
CA THR A 43 6.28 -1.37 17.08
C THR A 43 7.23 -1.79 18.18
N LEU A 44 7.06 -1.28 19.40
CA LEU A 44 7.89 -1.65 20.55
C LEU A 44 7.70 -3.13 20.91
N THR A 45 6.45 -3.60 20.95
CA THR A 45 6.12 -5.00 21.27
C THR A 45 6.77 -5.95 20.27
N ILE A 46 6.60 -5.70 18.97
CA ILE A 46 7.16 -6.57 17.92
C ILE A 46 8.68 -6.53 17.96
N ASN A 47 9.30 -5.35 18.07
CA ASN A 47 10.75 -5.25 18.16
C ASN A 47 11.29 -6.00 19.38
N TYR A 48 10.68 -5.86 20.55
CA TYR A 48 11.13 -6.55 21.76
C TYR A 48 11.12 -8.07 21.61
N PHE A 49 10.06 -8.65 21.02
CA PHE A 49 9.97 -10.11 20.84
C PHE A 49 10.76 -10.64 19.64
N PHE A 50 10.81 -9.92 18.51
CA PHE A 50 11.38 -10.44 17.26
C PHE A 50 12.85 -10.10 17.05
N ILE A 51 13.40 -9.03 17.67
CA ILE A 51 14.82 -8.71 17.59
C ILE A 51 15.73 -9.89 17.98
N PRO A 52 15.50 -10.64 19.08
CA PRO A 52 16.40 -11.73 19.47
C PRO A 52 16.47 -12.88 18.46
N TYR A 53 15.47 -13.03 17.58
CA TYR A 53 15.41 -14.13 16.60
C TYR A 53 15.76 -13.69 15.17
N PHE A 54 15.32 -12.50 14.76
CA PHE A 54 15.33 -12.08 13.34
C PHE A 54 16.14 -10.81 13.07
N SER A 55 16.76 -10.20 14.08
CA SER A 55 17.62 -9.01 13.94
C SER A 55 16.98 -7.94 13.03
N TYR A 56 17.66 -7.50 11.96
CA TYR A 56 17.17 -6.46 11.03
C TYR A 56 15.88 -6.82 10.29
N MET A 57 15.57 -8.11 10.10
CA MET A 57 14.32 -8.50 9.44
C MET A 57 13.11 -8.31 10.38
N ALA A 58 13.33 -8.35 11.70
CA ALA A 58 12.32 -8.03 12.69
C ALA A 58 11.78 -6.60 12.52
N CYS A 59 12.67 -5.62 12.30
CA CYS A 59 12.28 -4.22 12.10
C CYS A 59 11.39 -4.05 10.87
N ALA A 60 11.68 -4.75 9.77
CA ALA A 60 10.86 -4.68 8.55
C ALA A 60 9.43 -5.20 8.80
N TRP A 61 9.31 -6.33 9.50
CA TRP A 61 8.01 -6.88 9.90
C TRP A 61 7.29 -6.01 10.93
N ALA A 62 8.01 -5.41 11.87
CA ALA A 62 7.45 -4.48 12.84
C ALA A 62 6.82 -3.26 12.15
N THR A 63 7.52 -2.66 11.19
CA THR A 63 7.01 -1.52 10.41
C THR A 63 5.81 -1.91 9.56
N PHE A 64 5.85 -3.08 8.91
CA PHE A 64 4.74 -3.61 8.12
C PHE A 64 3.48 -3.80 8.99
N SER A 65 3.60 -4.48 10.12
CA SER A 65 2.48 -4.73 11.04
C SER A 65 1.97 -3.43 11.67
N CYS A 66 2.86 -2.51 12.05
CA CYS A 66 2.49 -1.21 12.61
C CYS A 66 1.64 -0.40 11.63
N TYR A 67 2.11 -0.19 10.40
CA TYR A 67 1.37 0.56 9.40
C TYR A 67 0.08 -0.15 8.97
N GLY A 68 0.09 -1.48 8.90
CA GLY A 68 -1.12 -2.26 8.64
C GLY A 68 -2.19 -2.05 9.73
N ILE A 69 -1.81 -2.11 11.01
CA ILE A 69 -2.72 -1.88 12.14
C ILE A 69 -3.22 -0.43 12.16
N MET A 70 -2.34 0.55 11.98
CA MET A 70 -2.74 1.97 11.89
C MET A 70 -3.74 2.20 10.75
N MET A 71 -3.51 1.60 9.58
CA MET A 71 -4.42 1.68 8.43
C MET A 71 -5.79 1.07 8.74
N LEU A 72 -5.83 -0.13 9.33
CA LEU A 72 -7.08 -0.81 9.69
C LEU A 72 -7.89 -0.03 10.72
N ILE A 73 -7.25 0.41 11.81
CA ILE A 73 -7.92 1.22 12.84
C ILE A 73 -8.46 2.51 12.20
N SER A 74 -7.66 3.15 11.35
CA SER A 74 -8.07 4.38 10.71
C SER A 74 -9.22 4.21 9.74
N TYR A 75 -9.31 3.05 9.08
CA TYR A 75 -10.40 2.72 8.18
C TYR A 75 -11.70 2.50 8.93
N PHE A 76 -11.70 1.65 9.97
CA PHE A 76 -12.90 1.35 10.74
C PHE A 76 -13.43 2.57 11.49
N TRP A 77 -12.53 3.34 12.11
CA TRP A 77 -12.93 4.54 12.84
C TRP A 77 -13.33 5.67 11.89
N GLY A 78 -12.61 5.83 10.78
CA GLY A 78 -12.96 6.78 9.73
C GLY A 78 -14.33 6.51 9.15
N GLN A 79 -14.67 5.26 8.86
CA GLN A 79 -15.99 4.91 8.33
C GLN A 79 -17.14 5.24 9.29
N LYS A 80 -16.89 5.22 10.61
CA LYS A 80 -17.89 5.55 11.64
C LYS A 80 -18.16 7.06 11.75
N GLU A 81 -17.11 7.87 11.62
CA GLU A 81 -17.17 9.32 11.80
C GLU A 81 -17.49 10.05 10.49
N TYR A 82 -16.89 9.60 9.39
CA TYR A 82 -17.06 10.13 8.04
C TYR A 82 -17.18 8.96 7.06
N PRO A 83 -18.40 8.47 6.76
CA PRO A 83 -18.60 7.35 5.87
C PRO A 83 -18.29 7.78 4.43
N ILE A 84 -17.05 7.58 4.02
CA ILE A 84 -16.60 7.84 2.65
C ILE A 84 -16.87 6.55 1.85
N PRO A 85 -17.62 6.60 0.74
CA PRO A 85 -17.92 5.42 -0.07
C PRO A 85 -16.68 5.01 -0.88
N TYR A 86 -15.69 4.42 -0.20
CA TYR A 86 -14.49 3.89 -0.85
C TYR A 86 -14.85 2.66 -1.69
N GLU A 87 -14.37 2.63 -2.93
CA GLU A 87 -14.45 1.45 -3.80
C GLU A 87 -13.45 0.36 -3.37
N TRP A 88 -13.72 -0.27 -2.22
CA TRP A 88 -12.88 -1.30 -1.60
C TRP A 88 -12.54 -2.45 -2.56
N LYS A 89 -13.45 -2.80 -3.48
CA LYS A 89 -13.23 -3.83 -4.51
C LYS A 89 -12.10 -3.44 -5.47
N LYS A 90 -12.07 -2.19 -5.96
CA LYS A 90 -11.00 -1.72 -6.86
C LYS A 90 -9.67 -1.60 -6.12
N LEU A 91 -9.67 -1.00 -4.93
CA LEU A 91 -8.47 -0.83 -4.09
C LEU A 91 -7.82 -2.17 -3.74
N SER A 92 -8.60 -3.14 -3.24
CA SER A 92 -8.09 -4.48 -2.92
C SER A 92 -7.60 -5.23 -4.16
N ALA A 93 -8.30 -5.12 -5.30
CA ALA A 93 -7.86 -5.71 -6.55
C ALA A 93 -6.48 -5.18 -6.99
N TYR A 94 -6.24 -3.87 -6.90
CA TYR A 94 -4.92 -3.31 -7.24
C TYR A 94 -3.81 -3.84 -6.33
N ILE A 95 -4.05 -3.92 -5.01
CA ILE A 95 -3.08 -4.48 -4.07
C ILE A 95 -2.76 -5.94 -4.42
N ILE A 96 -3.78 -6.75 -4.70
CA ILE A 96 -3.62 -8.16 -5.07
C ILE A 96 -2.82 -8.29 -6.37
N ILE A 97 -3.12 -7.47 -7.38
CA ILE A 97 -2.40 -7.48 -8.66
C ILE A 97 -0.92 -7.14 -8.46
N VAL A 98 -0.60 -6.10 -7.69
CA VAL A 98 0.80 -5.72 -7.42
C VAL A 98 1.55 -6.85 -6.71
N VAL A 99 0.94 -7.46 -5.70
CA VAL A 99 1.56 -8.59 -4.97
C VAL A 99 1.74 -9.80 -5.89
N ALA A 100 0.74 -10.11 -6.73
CA ALA A 100 0.83 -11.20 -7.69
C ALA A 100 1.96 -10.97 -8.71
N LEU A 101 2.06 -9.77 -9.29
CA LEU A 101 3.14 -9.41 -10.22
C LEU A 101 4.52 -9.51 -9.57
N PHE A 102 4.65 -9.13 -8.29
CA PHE A 102 5.90 -9.28 -7.54
C PHE A 102 6.30 -10.76 -7.39
N PHE A 103 5.35 -11.66 -7.07
CA PHE A 103 5.63 -13.10 -6.99
C PHE A 103 5.99 -13.69 -8.36
N VAL A 104 5.29 -13.30 -9.43
CA VAL A 104 5.61 -13.71 -10.80
C VAL A 104 7.02 -13.28 -11.16
N HIS A 105 7.40 -12.03 -10.89
CA HIS A 105 8.76 -11.55 -11.16
C HIS A 105 9.82 -12.33 -10.37
N THR A 106 9.57 -12.56 -9.07
CA THR A 106 10.49 -13.31 -8.21
C THR A 106 10.67 -14.74 -8.69
N PHE A 107 9.59 -15.38 -9.15
CA PHE A 107 9.64 -16.70 -9.74
C PHE A 107 10.45 -16.69 -11.05
N LEU A 108 10.15 -15.80 -12.00
CA LEU A 108 10.89 -15.69 -13.26
C LEU A 108 12.39 -15.44 -13.06
N SER A 109 12.75 -14.54 -12.12
CA SER A 109 14.14 -14.25 -11.79
C SER A 109 14.86 -15.43 -11.14
N HIS A 110 14.13 -16.37 -10.52
CA HIS A 110 14.74 -17.55 -9.93
C HIS A 110 15.18 -18.55 -11.01
N TRP A 111 14.40 -18.69 -12.09
CA TRP A 111 14.71 -19.62 -13.20
C TRP A 111 15.77 -19.06 -14.15
N TYR A 112 15.78 -17.74 -14.39
CA TYR A 112 16.70 -17.09 -15.34
C TYR A 112 17.48 -15.97 -14.65
N ASN A 113 18.66 -16.30 -14.13
CA ASN A 113 19.51 -15.38 -13.35
C ASN A 113 20.48 -14.57 -14.24
N THR A 114 19.95 -13.94 -15.28
CA THR A 114 20.71 -13.01 -16.14
C THR A 114 20.27 -11.58 -15.86
N TYR A 115 21.23 -10.67 -15.63
CA TYR A 115 20.96 -9.26 -15.28
C TYR A 115 19.98 -8.57 -16.25
N TRP A 116 20.20 -8.74 -17.56
CA TRP A 116 19.34 -8.18 -18.61
C TRP A 116 17.92 -8.75 -18.60
N PHE A 117 17.77 -10.03 -18.32
CA PHE A 117 16.45 -10.68 -18.27
C PHE A 117 15.63 -10.20 -17.07
N ASN A 118 16.27 -10.02 -15.91
CA ASN A 118 15.63 -9.47 -14.72
C ASN A 118 15.14 -8.03 -15.00
N LEU A 119 15.99 -7.19 -15.59
CA LEU A 119 15.65 -5.79 -15.86
C LEU A 119 14.53 -5.65 -16.91
N LEU A 120 14.57 -6.46 -17.97
CA LEU A 120 13.51 -6.49 -18.99
C LEU A 120 12.19 -7.03 -18.45
N SER A 121 12.21 -8.12 -17.67
CA SER A 121 11.01 -8.69 -17.08
C SER A 121 10.36 -7.74 -16.06
N ALA A 122 11.16 -7.05 -15.24
CA ALA A 122 10.67 -6.02 -14.32
C ALA A 122 10.00 -4.86 -15.08
N THR A 123 10.67 -4.32 -16.10
CA THR A 123 10.14 -3.22 -16.91
C THR A 123 8.84 -3.61 -17.62
N PHE A 124 8.79 -4.83 -18.17
CA PHE A 124 7.61 -5.34 -18.85
C PHE A 124 6.42 -5.54 -17.88
N LEU A 125 6.65 -6.07 -16.68
CA LEU A 125 5.59 -6.25 -15.68
C LEU A 125 5.04 -4.91 -15.17
N ILE A 126 5.90 -3.89 -15.02
CA ILE A 126 5.46 -2.53 -14.69
C ILE A 126 4.58 -1.95 -15.80
N LEU A 127 4.96 -2.14 -17.07
CA LEU A 127 4.14 -1.69 -18.21
C LEU A 127 2.79 -2.40 -18.25
N ILE A 128 2.74 -3.70 -17.97
CA ILE A 128 1.46 -4.44 -17.86
C ILE A 128 0.60 -3.84 -16.75
N PHE A 129 1.17 -3.57 -15.58
CA PHE A 129 0.43 -2.95 -14.49
C PHE A 129 -0.13 -1.57 -14.86
N ALA A 130 0.70 -0.72 -15.48
CA ALA A 130 0.27 0.60 -15.96
C ALA A 130 -0.84 0.48 -17.02
N PHE A 131 -0.76 -0.52 -17.89
CA PHE A 131 -1.79 -0.78 -18.90
C PHE A 131 -3.12 -1.25 -18.29
N ILE A 132 -3.09 -2.10 -17.26
CA ILE A 132 -4.27 -2.52 -16.51
C ILE A 132 -4.95 -1.30 -15.86
N ILE A 133 -4.17 -0.43 -15.20
CA ILE A 133 -4.68 0.82 -14.62
C ILE A 133 -5.31 1.68 -15.72
N PHE A 134 -4.62 1.87 -16.85
CA PHE A 134 -5.13 2.69 -17.94
C PHE A 134 -6.49 2.19 -18.47
N ILE A 135 -6.66 0.88 -18.63
CA ILE A 135 -7.95 0.29 -19.06
C ILE A 135 -9.03 0.54 -18.00
N GLN A 136 -8.70 0.35 -16.73
CA GLN A 136 -9.67 0.43 -15.65
C GLN A 136 -10.09 1.88 -15.35
N GLU A 137 -9.15 2.82 -15.44
CA GLU A 137 -9.39 4.26 -15.27
C GLU A 137 -10.04 4.91 -16.50
N LYS A 138 -9.88 4.36 -17.72
CA LYS A 138 -10.56 4.86 -18.93
C LYS A 138 -12.08 5.00 -18.74
N LYS A 139 -12.66 4.20 -17.84
CA LYS A 139 -14.07 4.26 -17.46
C LYS A 139 -14.43 5.52 -16.65
N GLU A 140 -13.48 6.04 -15.85
CA GLU A 140 -13.62 7.27 -15.06
C GLU A 140 -13.16 8.52 -15.82
N TRP A 141 -12.29 8.37 -16.81
CA TRP A 141 -11.81 9.47 -17.66
C TRP A 141 -12.93 10.19 -18.43
N LYS A 142 -14.05 9.52 -18.71
CA LYS A 142 -15.24 10.17 -19.30
C LYS A 142 -15.81 11.30 -18.45
N ASN A 143 -15.50 11.34 -17.16
CA ASN A 143 -15.99 12.34 -16.22
C ASN A 143 -14.98 13.47 -15.94
N PHE A 144 -13.77 13.42 -16.51
CA PHE A 144 -12.75 14.46 -16.31
C PHE A 144 -12.96 15.65 -17.25
N PRO A 145 -13.14 16.88 -16.74
CA PRO A 145 -13.44 18.06 -17.56
C PRO A 145 -12.30 18.48 -18.50
N LEU A 146 -11.04 18.14 -18.18
CA LEU A 146 -9.85 18.56 -18.95
C LEU A 146 -9.55 17.67 -20.17
N LEU A 147 -9.95 16.39 -20.15
CA LEU A 147 -9.69 15.44 -21.25
C LEU A 147 -10.72 15.53 -22.39
N ARG A 148 -11.80 16.30 -22.20
CA ARG A 148 -12.82 16.55 -23.24
C ARG A 148 -12.26 17.33 -24.44
N ILE A 149 -11.16 18.04 -24.28
CA ILE A 149 -10.55 18.89 -25.32
C ILE A 149 -9.71 18.07 -26.31
N TRP A 150 -9.14 16.94 -25.88
CA TRP A 150 -8.19 16.14 -26.69
C TRP A 150 -8.80 14.88 -27.31
N ILE A 151 -10.04 14.52 -26.95
CA ILE A 151 -10.72 13.29 -27.40
C ILE A 151 -11.90 13.62 -28.34
N LYS A 152 -11.83 14.72 -29.09
CA LYS A 152 -12.80 15.03 -30.14
C LYS A 152 -12.19 14.84 -31.52
#